data_AF-A0A6I9UUT5-F1
#
_entry.id   AF-A0A6I9UUT5-F1
#
_cell.length_a   1.000
_cell.length_b   1.000
_cell.length_c   1.000
_cell.angle_alpha   90.00
_cell.angle_beta   90.00
_cell.angle_gamma   90.00
#
_symmetry.space_group_name_H-M   'P 1'
#
loop_
_entity.id
_entity.type
_entity.pdbx_description
1 polymer ?
#
loop_
_entity_poly.entity_id
_entity_poly.type
_entity_poly.pdbx_seq_one_letter_code
_entity_poly.pdbx_strand_id
1 'polypeptide(L)'
;MGWYNRFARHPYYGRMGVNSGVMLMNLTRMRIHNWVSHIVPIYNEYKLRITWGDQDIINVFFYYSPDALLLLPCQYNYRPDHCMYISVCNVSVEGIKLIHGNRGYFHSNKQPLFKAVYETVESYKIDSNPYLNFVIPLKASLNDNVVKETNCGLLTEETILNAKKIFGRYQSLTYTRN
;
A
#
# COMPACT_ATOMS: atom_id res chain seq x y z
N MET A 1 -1.80 20.07 4.63
CA MET A 1 -1.28 19.35 5.81
C MET A 1 -1.94 17.98 5.86
N GLY A 2 -1.17 16.93 6.14
CA GLY A 2 -1.70 15.57 6.27
C GLY A 2 -2.36 15.33 7.64
N TRP A 3 -3.05 14.21 7.78
CA TRP A 3 -3.72 13.85 9.02
C TRP A 3 -2.72 13.54 10.15
N TYR A 4 -1.70 12.73 9.86
CA TYR A 4 -0.73 12.28 10.86
C TYR A 4 0.04 13.43 11.50
N ASN A 5 0.62 14.33 10.70
CA ASN A 5 1.39 15.47 11.20
C ASN A 5 0.55 16.52 11.95
N ARG A 6 -0.79 16.45 11.86
CA ARG A 6 -1.71 17.31 12.62
C ARG A 6 -1.97 16.77 14.03
N PHE A 7 -1.95 15.46 14.20
CA PHE A 7 -2.42 14.81 15.43
C PHE A 7 -1.31 14.10 16.22
N ALA A 8 -0.16 13.80 15.61
CA ALA A 8 0.99 13.24 16.30
C ALA A 8 1.49 14.19 17.41
N ARG A 9 1.72 13.63 18.61
CA ARG A 9 2.18 14.36 19.81
C ARG A 9 3.62 13.99 20.22
N HIS A 10 4.38 13.45 19.29
CA HIS A 10 5.75 12.99 19.45
C HIS A 10 6.55 13.33 18.17
N PRO A 11 7.89 13.26 18.21
CA PRO A 11 8.70 13.44 17.01
C PRO A 11 8.34 12.42 15.93
N TYR A 12 8.46 12.82 14.67
CA TYR A 12 8.20 11.96 13.53
C TYR A 12 9.09 12.30 12.34
N TYR A 13 9.40 11.29 11.52
CA TYR A 13 10.30 11.46 10.39
C TYR A 13 9.76 12.42 9.33
N GLY A 14 10.60 13.34 8.86
CA GLY A 14 10.29 14.26 7.76
C GLY A 14 9.09 15.16 8.04
N ARG A 15 8.36 15.56 6.98
CA ARG A 15 7.24 16.51 7.09
C ARG A 15 5.89 15.88 7.42
N MET A 16 5.72 14.59 7.09
CA MET A 16 4.41 13.91 7.16
C MET A 16 4.43 12.62 7.97
N GLY A 17 5.59 12.23 8.50
CA GLY A 17 5.81 10.90 9.05
C GLY A 17 5.89 9.83 7.96
N VAL A 18 6.17 8.61 8.39
CA VAL A 18 6.14 7.38 7.58
C VAL A 18 5.00 6.46 8.02
N ASN A 19 4.59 5.55 7.13
CA ASN A 19 3.60 4.53 7.44
C ASN A 19 4.28 3.18 7.63
N SER A 20 3.88 2.42 8.66
CA SER A 20 4.44 1.11 8.97
C SER A 20 3.84 -0.05 8.17
N GLY A 21 2.84 0.20 7.32
CA GLY A 21 2.07 -0.86 6.65
C GLY A 21 2.89 -1.74 5.70
N VAL A 22 3.93 -1.19 5.08
CA VAL A 22 4.87 -1.94 4.24
C VAL A 22 6.29 -1.46 4.52
N MET A 23 7.12 -2.36 5.04
CA MET A 23 8.52 -2.09 5.34
C MET A 23 9.39 -3.28 4.98
N LEU A 24 10.46 -3.04 4.23
CA LEU A 24 11.52 -4.02 4.03
C LEU A 24 12.57 -3.85 5.13
N MET A 25 12.94 -4.95 5.77
CA MET A 25 13.80 -4.94 6.95
C MET A 25 15.13 -5.63 6.65
N ASN A 26 16.23 -4.87 6.65
CA ASN A 26 17.56 -5.45 6.60
C ASN A 26 17.97 -5.90 8.01
N LEU A 27 17.67 -7.16 8.34
CA LEU A 27 17.88 -7.70 9.68
C LEU A 27 19.33 -7.65 10.14
N THR A 28 20.30 -7.79 9.24
CA THR A 28 21.73 -7.67 9.57
C THR A 28 22.07 -6.25 10.03
N ARG A 29 21.67 -5.23 9.27
CA ARG A 29 21.90 -3.83 9.64
C ARG A 29 21.15 -3.45 10.92
N MET A 30 19.93 -3.96 11.11
CA MET A 30 19.16 -3.71 12.33
C MET A 30 19.82 -4.29 13.59
N ARG A 31 20.41 -5.49 13.49
CA ARG A 31 21.18 -6.09 14.59
C ARG A 31 22.45 -5.29 14.89
N ILE A 32 23.20 -4.89 13.86
CA ILE A 32 24.39 -4.04 14.02
C ILE A 32 24.04 -2.70 14.68
N HIS A 33 22.90 -2.11 14.30
CA HIS A 33 22.40 -0.87 14.88
C HIS A 33 21.75 -1.06 16.26
N ASN A 34 21.79 -2.27 16.84
CA ASN A 34 21.12 -2.60 18.11
C ASN A 34 19.66 -2.11 18.15
N TRP A 35 18.89 -2.34 17.08
CA TRP A 35 17.52 -1.82 16.92
C TRP A 35 16.67 -1.98 18.19
N VAL A 36 16.64 -3.17 18.78
CA VAL A 36 15.83 -3.49 19.97
C VAL A 36 16.17 -2.59 21.17
N SER A 37 17.44 -2.23 21.37
CA SER A 37 17.85 -1.37 22.48
C SER A 37 17.37 0.08 22.32
N HIS A 38 17.02 0.50 21.11
CA HIS A 38 16.47 1.83 20.84
C HIS A 38 14.94 1.87 21.00
N ILE A 39 14.27 0.76 20.63
CA ILE A 39 12.80 0.69 20.64
C ILE A 39 12.23 0.76 22.06
N VAL A 40 12.83 0.05 23.03
CA VAL A 40 12.31 -0.01 24.40
C VAL A 40 12.33 1.36 25.10
N PRO A 41 13.42 2.15 25.05
CA PRO A 41 13.43 3.52 25.56
C PRO A 41 12.39 4.43 24.91
N ILE A 42 12.26 4.39 23.57
CA ILE A 42 11.26 5.16 22.83
C ILE A 42 9.86 4.83 23.32
N TYR A 43 9.54 3.54 23.44
CA TYR A 43 8.24 3.13 23.97
C TYR A 43 8.02 3.69 25.39
N ASN A 44 9.00 3.54 26.29
CA ASN A 44 8.84 4.00 27.67
C ASN A 44 8.62 5.52 27.78
N GLU A 45 9.31 6.31 26.96
CA GLU A 45 9.18 7.77 26.94
C GLU A 45 7.85 8.24 26.33
N TYR A 46 7.39 7.57 25.27
CA TYR A 46 6.25 8.01 24.48
C TYR A 46 4.97 7.20 24.69
N LYS A 47 4.94 6.16 25.54
CA LYS A 47 3.77 5.26 25.73
C LYS A 47 2.43 5.96 25.98
N LEU A 48 2.42 7.14 26.62
CA LEU A 48 1.19 7.92 26.86
C LEU A 48 0.80 8.82 25.67
N ARG A 49 1.67 8.96 24.68
CA ARG A 49 1.53 9.78 23.47
C ARG A 49 1.47 8.93 22.19
N ILE A 50 1.72 7.61 22.28
CA ILE A 50 1.58 6.65 21.19
C ILE A 50 0.09 6.38 20.98
N THR A 51 -0.41 6.74 19.80
CA THR A 51 -1.78 6.52 19.36
C THR A 51 -1.86 5.44 18.27
N TRP A 52 -0.84 5.35 17.41
CA TRP A 52 -0.77 4.44 16.26
C TRP A 52 0.32 3.37 16.41
N GLY A 53 0.57 2.95 17.65
CA GLY A 53 1.36 1.75 17.96
C GLY A 53 2.75 1.75 17.36
N ASP A 54 3.02 0.71 16.56
CA ASP A 54 4.27 0.49 15.85
C ASP A 54 4.66 1.66 14.94
N GLN A 55 3.68 2.27 14.25
CA GLN A 55 3.91 3.40 13.36
C GLN A 55 4.53 4.59 14.11
N ASP A 56 4.06 4.87 15.32
CA ASP A 56 4.56 5.99 16.11
C ASP A 56 5.98 5.74 16.57
N ILE A 57 6.24 4.52 17.04
CA ILE A 57 7.55 4.08 17.50
C ILE A 57 8.59 4.20 16.38
N ILE A 58 8.30 3.70 15.18
CA ILE A 58 9.26 3.81 14.06
C ILE A 58 9.45 5.27 13.64
N ASN A 59 8.41 6.09 13.72
CA ASN A 59 8.50 7.50 13.36
C ASN A 59 9.40 8.27 14.33
N VAL A 60 9.31 7.98 15.62
CA VAL A 60 10.22 8.55 16.63
C VAL A 60 11.63 8.04 16.38
N PHE A 61 11.82 6.74 16.12
CA PHE A 61 13.15 6.19 15.85
C PHE A 61 13.81 6.87 14.65
N PHE A 62 13.13 6.93 13.50
CA PHE A 62 13.69 7.54 12.30
C PHE A 62 13.81 9.06 12.37
N TYR A 63 13.06 9.74 13.25
CA TYR A 63 13.31 11.15 13.54
C TYR A 63 14.73 11.38 14.08
N TYR A 64 15.21 10.50 14.98
CA TYR A 64 16.56 10.57 15.55
C TYR A 64 17.62 9.82 14.73
N SER A 65 17.21 8.89 13.86
CA SER A 65 18.11 8.10 13.00
C SER A 65 17.66 8.14 11.54
N PRO A 66 17.64 9.31 10.87
CA PRO A 66 17.11 9.44 9.53
C PRO A 66 17.90 8.63 8.49
N ASP A 67 19.19 8.43 8.70
CA ASP A 67 20.07 7.66 7.80
C ASP A 67 19.82 6.15 7.85
N ALA A 68 19.07 5.67 8.87
CA ALA A 68 18.68 4.27 8.99
C ALA A 68 17.44 3.93 8.13
N LEU A 69 16.89 4.90 7.40
CA LEU A 69 15.67 4.75 6.60
C LEU A 69 15.92 4.95 5.11
N LEU A 70 15.45 4.00 4.30
CA LEU A 70 15.29 4.17 2.86
C LEU A 70 13.79 4.24 2.55
N LEU A 71 13.35 5.36 1.99
CA LEU A 71 11.94 5.55 1.63
C LEU A 71 11.59 4.74 0.38
N LEU A 72 10.57 3.89 0.49
CA LEU A 72 9.95 3.28 -0.67
C LEU A 72 9.08 4.32 -1.41
N PRO A 73 9.07 4.30 -2.75
CA PRO A 73 8.14 5.09 -3.54
C PRO A 73 6.68 4.79 -3.19
N CYS A 74 5.81 5.78 -3.29
CA CYS A 74 4.44 5.71 -2.76
C CYS A 74 3.56 4.64 -3.44
N GLN A 75 3.88 4.22 -4.67
CA GLN A 75 3.19 3.14 -5.38
C GLN A 75 3.27 1.78 -4.68
N TYR A 76 4.19 1.61 -3.71
CA TYR A 76 4.33 0.40 -2.90
C TYR A 76 3.53 0.42 -1.59
N ASN A 77 2.71 1.45 -1.36
CA ASN A 77 1.82 1.52 -0.21
C ASN A 77 0.60 2.40 -0.52
N TYR A 78 -0.13 2.06 -1.57
CA TYR A 78 -1.29 2.84 -1.99
C TYR A 78 -2.49 2.55 -1.09
N ARG A 79 -3.01 3.58 -0.42
CA ARG A 79 -4.13 3.51 0.54
C ARG A 79 -5.33 4.30 0.03
N PRO A 80 -6.55 4.02 0.49
CA PRO A 80 -7.74 4.80 0.12
C PRO A 80 -7.61 6.28 0.44
N ASP A 81 -6.87 6.66 1.48
CA ASP A 81 -6.61 8.05 1.83
C ASP A 81 -6.02 8.88 0.65
N HIS A 82 -5.28 8.25 -0.26
CA HIS A 82 -4.67 8.90 -1.43
C HIS A 82 -5.68 9.28 -2.52
N CYS A 83 -6.82 8.59 -2.60
CA CYS A 83 -7.89 8.87 -3.54
C CYS A 83 -9.13 9.49 -2.89
N MET A 84 -9.25 9.42 -1.56
CA MET A 84 -10.35 10.01 -0.81
C MET A 84 -10.12 11.48 -0.44
N TYR A 85 -8.89 11.83 -0.04
CA TYR A 85 -8.64 13.14 0.59
C TYR A 85 -7.64 14.00 -0.18
N ILE A 86 -6.40 13.52 -0.34
CA ILE A 86 -5.33 14.28 -0.99
C ILE A 86 -4.46 13.30 -1.77
N SER A 87 -4.35 13.54 -3.08
CA SER A 87 -3.40 12.81 -3.91
C SER A 87 -2.00 13.41 -3.77
N VAL A 88 -1.24 12.92 -2.78
CA VAL A 88 0.21 13.19 -2.64
C VAL A 88 1.07 12.19 -3.41
N CYS A 89 0.45 11.17 -4.02
CA CYS A 89 1.12 10.06 -4.68
C CYS A 89 0.74 10.03 -6.15
N ASN A 90 1.68 10.39 -7.03
CA ASN A 90 1.48 10.28 -8.47
C ASN A 90 1.78 8.84 -8.92
N VAL A 91 0.75 8.14 -9.38
CA VAL A 91 0.83 6.76 -9.88
C VAL A 91 0.50 6.64 -11.36
N SER A 92 0.31 7.75 -12.08
CA SER A 92 -0.17 7.72 -13.48
C SER A 92 0.80 7.02 -14.44
N VAL A 93 2.11 7.10 -14.18
CA VAL A 93 3.15 6.50 -15.03
C VAL A 93 3.51 5.08 -14.59
N GLU A 94 3.75 4.89 -13.29
CA GLU A 94 4.26 3.63 -12.74
C GLU A 94 3.15 2.64 -12.33
N GLY A 95 1.91 3.11 -12.24
CA GLY A 95 0.77 2.39 -11.70
C GLY A 95 0.89 2.11 -10.20
N ILE A 96 -0.16 1.53 -9.63
CA ILE A 96 -0.15 1.03 -8.26
C ILE A 96 0.54 -0.33 -8.25
N LYS A 97 1.52 -0.54 -7.35
CA LYS A 97 2.29 -1.79 -7.22
C LYS A 97 1.87 -2.61 -6.00
N LEU A 98 1.50 -1.95 -4.90
CA LEU A 98 0.94 -2.57 -3.72
C LEU A 98 -0.19 -1.71 -3.17
N ILE A 99 -1.36 -2.32 -3.02
CA ILE A 99 -2.57 -1.71 -2.49
C ILE A 99 -2.79 -2.18 -1.05
N HIS A 100 -3.11 -1.26 -0.15
CA HIS A 100 -3.29 -1.53 1.27
C HIS A 100 -4.74 -1.25 1.68
N GLY A 101 -5.46 -2.30 2.11
CA GLY A 101 -6.86 -2.24 2.55
C GLY A 101 -7.05 -1.78 3.98
N ASN A 102 -6.31 -0.75 4.43
CA ASN A 102 -6.45 -0.21 5.79
C ASN A 102 -7.91 0.16 6.11
N ARG A 103 -8.29 0.14 7.40
CA ARG A 103 -9.68 0.40 7.87
C ARG A 103 -10.73 -0.60 7.32
N GLY A 104 -10.31 -1.79 6.91
CA GLY A 104 -11.21 -2.85 6.43
C GLY A 104 -11.74 -2.63 5.01
N TYR A 105 -11.08 -1.77 4.22
CA TYR A 105 -11.58 -1.40 2.89
C TYR A 105 -11.52 -2.51 1.84
N PHE A 106 -10.81 -3.60 2.10
CA PHE A 106 -10.93 -4.83 1.31
C PHE A 106 -12.23 -5.59 1.53
N HIS A 107 -12.87 -5.43 2.69
CA HIS A 107 -14.05 -6.22 3.08
C HIS A 107 -15.31 -5.36 3.23
N SER A 108 -15.27 -4.11 2.78
CA SER A 108 -16.41 -3.19 2.92
C SER A 108 -16.75 -2.52 1.59
N ASN A 109 -18.03 -2.22 1.38
CA ASN A 109 -18.50 -1.49 0.19
C ASN A 109 -18.18 0.01 0.24
N LYS A 110 -17.46 0.49 1.27
CA LYS A 110 -17.10 1.91 1.40
C LYS A 110 -16.08 2.34 0.35
N GLN A 111 -15.24 1.42 -0.12
CA GLN A 111 -14.23 1.66 -1.16
C GLN A 111 -14.27 0.51 -2.18
N PRO A 112 -15.25 0.52 -3.11
CA PRO A 112 -15.51 -0.58 -4.02
C PRO A 112 -14.29 -1.00 -4.87
N LEU A 113 -13.44 -0.05 -5.30
CA LEU A 113 -12.21 -0.39 -6.03
C LEU A 113 -11.29 -1.31 -5.22
N PHE A 114 -11.09 -1.02 -3.93
CA PHE A 114 -10.19 -1.80 -3.07
C PHE A 114 -10.75 -3.20 -2.83
N LYS A 115 -12.06 -3.29 -2.61
CA LYS A 115 -12.78 -4.56 -2.49
C LYS A 115 -12.69 -5.38 -3.78
N ALA A 116 -12.92 -4.77 -4.95
CA ALA A 116 -12.83 -5.45 -6.24
C ALA A 116 -11.43 -6.05 -6.49
N VAL A 117 -10.37 -5.33 -6.13
CA VAL A 117 -8.99 -5.86 -6.19
C VAL A 117 -8.83 -7.04 -5.23
N TYR A 118 -9.26 -6.91 -3.97
CA TYR A 118 -9.18 -7.99 -2.99
C TYR A 118 -9.92 -9.26 -3.45
N GLU A 119 -11.18 -9.14 -3.87
CA GLU A 119 -12.00 -10.27 -4.31
C GLU A 119 -11.42 -10.95 -5.56
N THR A 120 -10.82 -10.18 -6.47
CA THR A 120 -10.12 -10.74 -7.63
C THR A 120 -8.87 -11.51 -7.23
N VAL A 121 -8.10 -11.02 -6.25
CA VAL A 121 -6.93 -11.74 -5.72
C VAL A 121 -7.35 -13.01 -4.98
N GLU A 122 -8.39 -12.93 -4.16
CA GLU A 122 -8.91 -14.05 -3.36
C GLU A 122 -9.48 -15.17 -4.26
N SER A 123 -10.19 -14.81 -5.32
CA SER A 123 -10.76 -15.77 -6.28
C SER A 123 -9.74 -16.33 -7.28
N TYR A 124 -8.55 -15.72 -7.39
CA TYR A 124 -7.54 -16.16 -8.34
C TYR A 124 -6.89 -17.47 -7.93
N LYS A 125 -7.03 -18.48 -8.80
CA LYS A 125 -6.34 -19.75 -8.65
C LYS A 125 -4.89 -19.63 -9.15
N ILE A 126 -3.94 -19.77 -8.23
CA ILE A 126 -2.51 -19.90 -8.55
C ILE A 126 -2.29 -21.07 -9.53
N ASP A 127 -1.29 -20.94 -10.40
CA ASP A 127 -0.97 -21.87 -11.51
C ASP A 127 -2.01 -21.94 -12.64
N SER A 128 -3.05 -21.10 -12.61
CA SER A 128 -3.95 -20.90 -13.74
C SER A 128 -3.43 -19.79 -14.68
N ASN A 129 -4.05 -19.61 -15.86
CA ASN A 129 -3.62 -18.53 -16.77
C ASN A 129 -3.90 -17.16 -16.13
N PRO A 130 -2.88 -16.34 -15.80
CA PRO A 130 -3.08 -15.10 -15.05
C PRO A 130 -3.73 -14.00 -15.91
N TYR A 131 -3.60 -14.04 -17.23
CA TYR A 131 -4.31 -13.07 -18.07
C TYR A 131 -5.81 -13.35 -18.06
N LEU A 132 -6.20 -14.60 -18.30
CA LEU A 132 -7.60 -15.00 -18.37
C LEU A 132 -8.29 -15.00 -17.01
N ASN A 133 -7.60 -15.44 -15.96
CA ASN A 133 -8.20 -15.67 -14.65
C ASN A 133 -7.89 -14.60 -13.61
N PHE A 134 -7.05 -13.60 -13.93
CA PHE A 134 -6.82 -12.44 -13.07
C PHE A 134 -7.04 -11.12 -13.80
N VAL A 135 -6.34 -10.86 -14.92
CA VAL A 135 -6.43 -9.56 -15.62
C VAL A 135 -7.83 -9.29 -16.16
N ILE A 136 -8.46 -10.26 -16.83
CA ILE A 136 -9.82 -10.10 -17.37
C ILE A 136 -10.85 -9.89 -16.24
N PRO A 137 -10.92 -10.74 -15.19
CA PRO A 137 -11.81 -10.52 -14.05
C PRO A 137 -11.59 -9.19 -13.35
N LEU A 138 -10.33 -8.78 -13.15
CA LEU A 138 -10.00 -7.50 -12.54
C LEU A 138 -10.52 -6.35 -13.40
N LYS A 139 -10.29 -6.40 -14.72
CA LYS A 139 -10.78 -5.38 -15.66
C LYS A 139 -12.30 -5.28 -15.65
N ALA A 140 -13.01 -6.42 -15.59
CA ALA A 140 -14.46 -6.45 -15.53
C ALA A 140 -14.95 -5.81 -14.22
N SER A 141 -14.39 -6.21 -13.08
CA SER A 141 -14.77 -5.71 -11.75
C SER A 141 -14.50 -4.21 -11.59
N LEU A 142 -13.36 -3.72 -12.08
CA LEU A 142 -13.05 -2.29 -12.06
C LEU A 142 -13.91 -1.45 -13.03
N ASN A 143 -14.53 -2.09 -14.03
CA ASN A 143 -15.42 -1.42 -14.96
C ASN A 143 -16.87 -1.31 -14.48
N ASP A 144 -17.22 -1.94 -13.36
CA ASP A 144 -18.53 -1.82 -12.74
C ASP A 144 -18.83 -0.36 -12.35
N ASN A 145 -20.07 0.09 -12.56
CA ASN A 145 -20.51 1.44 -12.22
C ASN A 145 -20.32 1.74 -10.73
N VAL A 146 -20.56 0.76 -9.85
CA VAL A 146 -20.34 0.89 -8.40
C VAL A 146 -18.89 1.24 -8.06
N VAL A 147 -17.93 0.83 -8.90
CA VAL A 147 -16.52 1.18 -8.75
C VAL A 147 -16.25 2.54 -9.38
N LYS A 148 -16.59 2.69 -10.67
CA LYS A 148 -16.25 3.86 -11.49
C LYS A 148 -16.80 5.18 -10.99
N GLU A 149 -17.98 5.17 -10.39
CA GLU A 149 -18.64 6.39 -9.92
C GLU A 149 -18.03 6.94 -8.62
N THR A 150 -17.06 6.25 -8.03
CA THR A 150 -16.35 6.71 -6.83
C THR A 150 -15.08 7.48 -7.16
N ASN A 151 -14.64 8.37 -6.26
CA ASN A 151 -13.37 9.10 -6.41
C ASN A 151 -12.17 8.16 -6.62
N CYS A 152 -12.15 7.03 -5.93
CA CYS A 152 -11.10 6.03 -6.10
C CYS A 152 -11.24 5.25 -7.42
N GLY A 153 -12.46 5.08 -7.94
CA GLY A 153 -12.73 4.47 -9.25
C GLY A 153 -12.04 5.16 -10.43
N LEU A 154 -11.71 6.45 -10.29
CA LEU A 154 -10.93 7.20 -11.28
C LEU A 154 -9.53 6.62 -11.52
N LEU A 155 -9.03 5.76 -10.63
CA LEU A 155 -7.72 5.12 -10.70
C LEU A 155 -7.75 3.73 -11.33
N THR A 156 -8.81 3.41 -12.07
CA THR A 156 -8.99 2.09 -12.69
C THR A 156 -7.79 1.72 -13.58
N GLU A 157 -7.28 2.65 -14.39
CA GLU A 157 -6.17 2.37 -15.29
C GLU A 157 -4.85 2.17 -14.53
N GLU A 158 -4.55 3.01 -13.54
CA GLU A 158 -3.36 2.88 -12.70
C GLU A 158 -3.38 1.61 -11.84
N THR A 159 -4.57 1.18 -11.41
CA THR A 159 -4.77 -0.05 -10.63
C THR A 159 -4.47 -1.29 -11.47
N ILE A 160 -4.93 -1.32 -12.72
CA ILE A 160 -4.77 -2.51 -13.58
C ILE A 160 -3.45 -2.51 -14.38
N LEU A 161 -2.75 -1.38 -14.47
CA LEU A 161 -1.57 -1.19 -15.32
C LEU A 161 -0.51 -2.29 -15.14
N ASN A 162 -0.10 -2.54 -13.89
CA ASN A 162 0.94 -3.52 -13.60
C ASN A 162 0.48 -4.95 -13.90
N ALA A 163 -0.78 -5.29 -13.65
CA ALA A 163 -1.35 -6.59 -14.00
C ALA A 163 -1.34 -6.82 -15.52
N LYS A 164 -1.76 -5.83 -16.32
CA LYS A 164 -1.68 -5.87 -17.79
C LYS A 164 -0.24 -6.05 -18.27
N LYS A 165 0.71 -5.29 -17.69
CA LYS A 165 2.13 -5.33 -18.08
C LYS A 165 2.79 -6.67 -17.77
N ILE A 166 2.59 -7.21 -16.57
CA ILE A 166 3.22 -8.46 -16.12
C ILE A 166 2.59 -9.67 -16.82
N PHE A 167 1.27 -9.68 -16.94
CA PHE A 167 0.55 -10.85 -17.45
C PHE A 167 0.15 -10.78 -18.92
N GLY A 168 0.43 -9.67 -19.62
CA GLY A 168 0.10 -9.51 -21.04
C GLY A 168 0.63 -10.62 -21.95
N ARG A 169 1.81 -11.18 -21.64
CA ARG A 169 2.39 -12.31 -22.39
C ARG A 169 1.55 -13.60 -22.35
N TYR A 170 0.65 -13.74 -21.38
CA TYR A 170 -0.21 -14.93 -21.25
C TYR A 170 -1.51 -14.82 -22.07
N GLN A 171 -1.73 -13.68 -22.74
CA GLN A 171 -2.87 -13.47 -23.64
C GLN A 171 -2.82 -14.38 -24.87
N SER A 172 -1.63 -14.69 -25.40
CA SER A 172 -1.44 -15.44 -26.65
C SER A 172 -1.21 -16.95 -26.48
N LEU A 173 -1.00 -17.43 -25.24
CA LEU A 173 -0.87 -18.87 -24.94
C LEU A 173 -2.17 -19.67 -25.18
N THR A 174 -3.22 -19.00 -25.64
CA THR A 174 -4.45 -19.59 -26.17
C THR A 174 -4.29 -20.19 -27.57
N TYR A 175 -3.27 -19.79 -28.34
CA TYR A 175 -3.15 -20.16 -29.77
C TYR A 175 -2.22 -21.35 -30.07
N THR A 176 -1.51 -21.90 -29.08
CA THR A 176 -0.48 -22.95 -29.28
C THR A 176 -0.85 -24.31 -28.68
N ARG A 177 -2.13 -24.60 -28.52
CA ARG A 177 -2.64 -25.95 -28.23
C ARG A 177 -3.76 -26.31 -29.20
N ASN A 178 -3.36 -26.66 -30.43
CA ASN A 178 -4.11 -27.55 -31.32
C ASN A 178 -3.21 -28.75 -31.61
#